data_AF-A0A7V9KNH4-F1
#
_entry.id   AF-A0A7V9KNH4-F1
#
_cell.length_a   1.000
_cell.length_b   1.000
_cell.length_c   1.000
_cell.angle_alpha   90.00
_cell.angle_beta   90.00
_cell.angle_gamma   90.00
#
_symmetry.space_group_name_H-M   'P 1'
#
loop_
_entity.id
_entity.type
_entity.pdbx_description
1 polymer ?
#
loop_
_entity_poly.entity_id
_entity_poly.type
_entity_poly.pdbx_seq_one_letter_code
_entity_poly.pdbx_strand_id
1 'polypeptide(L)' 'MNTDKNCQRCGEGRLKTWSDLDDDQQEVVRRLPHSRYYDLEERQATHSWCTRCWYESTRNEAQA' A
#
# COMPACT_ATOMS: atom_id res chain seq x y z
N MET A 1 -20.30 1.08 -6.28
CA MET A 1 -19.16 1.08 -5.32
C MET A 1 -17.90 0.92 -6.14
N ASN A 2 -17.37 2.02 -6.68
CA ASN A 2 -16.15 1.96 -7.48
C ASN A 2 -14.96 1.98 -6.52
N THR A 3 -14.53 0.79 -6.12
CA THR A 3 -13.19 0.54 -5.60
C THR A 3 -12.21 0.88 -6.71
N ASP A 4 -11.89 2.16 -6.86
CA ASP A 4 -10.78 2.60 -7.69
C ASP A 4 -9.51 2.13 -6.98
N LYS A 5 -9.18 0.85 -7.15
CA LYS A 5 -7.94 0.26 -6.66
C LYS A 5 -6.75 0.80 -7.45
N ASN A 6 -6.92 1.78 -8.34
CA ASN A 6 -5.82 2.30 -9.10
C ASN A 6 -4.99 3.22 -8.22
N CYS A 7 -3.69 3.12 -8.40
CA CYS A 7 -2.73 3.93 -7.68
C CYS A 7 -2.86 5.37 -8.18
N GLN A 8 -3.24 6.29 -7.28
CA GLN A 8 -3.36 7.70 -7.61
C GLN A 8 -2.04 8.35 -8.02
N ARG A 9 -0.89 7.74 -7.68
CA ARG A 9 0.44 8.26 -8.02
C ARG A 9 0.87 7.92 -9.45
N CYS A 10 0.60 6.70 -9.93
CA CYS A 10 1.04 6.28 -11.26
C CYS A 10 -0.10 6.02 -12.24
N GLY A 11 -1.36 6.01 -11.81
CA GLY A 11 -2.55 5.82 -12.64
C GLY A 11 -2.72 4.41 -13.23
N GLU A 12 -1.64 3.66 -13.39
CA GLU A 12 -1.63 2.37 -14.07
C GLU A 12 -1.49 1.16 -13.13
N GLY A 13 -0.99 1.36 -11.90
CA GLY A 13 -0.81 0.29 -10.93
C GLY A 13 -2.06 0.07 -10.08
N ARG A 14 -2.27 -1.14 -9.56
CA ARG A 14 -3.29 -1.38 -8.52
C ARG A 14 -2.68 -1.32 -7.12
N LEU A 15 -3.44 -0.82 -6.17
CA LEU A 15 -3.17 -0.88 -4.74
C LEU A 15 -3.55 -2.27 -4.23
N LYS A 16 -2.56 -2.94 -3.63
CA LYS A 16 -2.63 -4.27 -3.05
C LYS A 16 -2.53 -4.16 -1.53
N THR A 17 -3.34 -4.93 -0.82
CA THR A 17 -3.20 -5.08 0.64
C THR A 17 -2.04 -6.01 0.94
N TRP A 18 -1.59 -6.06 2.20
CA TRP A 18 -0.45 -6.89 2.59
C TRP A 18 -0.61 -8.36 2.20
N SER A 19 -1.80 -8.91 2.39
CA SER A 19 -2.13 -10.30 2.03
C SER A 19 -2.12 -10.57 0.52
N ASP A 20 -2.13 -9.54 -0.32
CA ASP A 20 -2.03 -9.64 -1.78
C ASP A 20 -0.58 -9.44 -2.29
N LEU A 21 0.35 -9.13 -1.37
CA LEU A 21 1.78 -8.99 -1.66
C LEU A 21 2.51 -10.32 -1.50
N ASP A 22 3.37 -10.62 -2.47
CA ASP A 22 4.33 -11.73 -2.40
C ASP A 22 5.46 -11.43 -1.40
N ASP A 23 6.22 -12.45 -0.99
CA ASP A 23 7.28 -12.32 0.03
C ASP A 23 8.34 -11.25 -0.32
N ASP A 24 8.78 -11.22 -1.58
CA ASP A 24 9.69 -10.18 -2.10
C ASP A 24 9.09 -8.77 -2.02
N GLN A 25 7.78 -8.65 -2.29
CA GLN A 25 7.08 -7.37 -2.21
C GLN A 25 6.90 -6.93 -0.76
N GLN A 26 6.66 -7.87 0.16
CA GLN A 26 6.59 -7.61 1.59
C GLN A 26 7.94 -7.12 2.15
N GLU A 27 9.05 -7.70 1.70
CA GLU A 27 10.40 -7.24 2.00
C GLU A 27 10.62 -5.78 1.58
N VAL A 28 10.18 -5.40 0.38
CA VAL A 28 10.24 -4.01 -0.10
C VAL A 28 9.37 -3.10 0.77
N VAL A 29 8.13 -3.49 1.09
CA VAL A 29 7.23 -2.72 1.93
C VAL A 29 7.80 -2.48 3.33
N ARG A 30 8.47 -3.47 3.92
CA ARG A 30 9.16 -3.32 5.23
C ARG A 30 10.26 -2.25 5.18
N ARG A 31 10.86 -2.02 4.01
CA ARG A 31 11.93 -1.03 3.81
C ARG A 31 11.42 0.35 3.39
N LEU A 32 10.12 0.51 3.10
CA LEU A 32 9.55 1.81 2.72
C LEU A 32 9.62 2.83 3.87
N PRO A 33 9.72 4.14 3.57
CA PRO A 33 9.89 5.18 4.58
C PRO A 33 8.82 5.17 5.69
N HIS A 34 7.60 4.75 5.36
CA HIS A 34 6.50 4.63 6.31
C HIS A 34 6.69 3.56 7.39
N SER A 35 7.59 2.59 7.20
CA SER A 35 7.97 1.64 8.25
C SER A 35 8.60 2.30 9.48
N ARG A 36 9.03 3.56 9.35
CA ARG A 36 9.56 4.37 10.46
C ARG A 36 8.47 5.05 11.29
N TYR A 37 7.27 5.18 10.74
CA TYR A 37 6.16 5.93 11.36
C TYR A 37 5.05 5.01 11.86
N TYR A 38 4.89 3.85 11.23
CA TYR A 38 3.83 2.91 11.52
C TYR A 38 4.39 1.50 11.71
N ASP A 39 3.91 0.81 12.73
CA ASP A 39 4.23 -0.59 12.97
C ASP A 39 3.71 -1.47 11.83
N LEU A 40 4.38 -2.60 11.60
CA LEU A 40 4.01 -3.50 10.52
C LEU A 40 2.57 -4.01 10.66
N GLU A 41 2.10 -4.26 11.88
CA GLU A 41 0.75 -4.75 12.14
C GLU A 41 -0.33 -3.71 11.78
N GLU A 42 -0.10 -2.44 12.12
CA GLU A 42 -1.00 -1.35 11.75
C GLU A 42 -1.05 -1.19 10.23
N ARG A 43 0.12 -1.17 9.59
CA ARG A 43 0.24 -1.07 8.13
C ARG A 43 -0.49 -2.20 7.42
N GLN A 44 -0.38 -3.43 7.91
CA GLN A 44 -1.09 -4.59 7.35
C GLN A 44 -2.61 -4.41 7.37
N ALA A 45 -3.16 -3.79 8.40
CA ALA A 45 -4.58 -3.62 8.60
C ALA A 45 -5.17 -2.40 7.84
N THR A 46 -4.39 -1.33 7.72
CA THR A 46 -4.90 -0.04 7.26
C THR A 46 -4.25 0.47 5.97
N HIS A 47 -3.13 -0.09 5.51
CA HIS A 47 -2.38 0.44 4.36
C HIS A 47 -2.54 -0.45 3.12
N SER A 48 -2.30 0.14 1.95
CA SER A 48 -2.27 -0.55 0.67
C SER A 48 -1.15 0.00 -0.20
N TRP A 49 -0.53 -0.88 -1.00
CA TRP A 49 0.69 -0.57 -1.73
C TRP A 49 0.54 -0.79 -3.22
N CYS A 50 1.08 0.14 -4.00
CA CYS A 50 1.27 -0.09 -5.42
C CYS A 50 2.57 -0.84 -5.64
N THR A 51 2.54 -2.04 -6.22
CA THR A 51 3.76 -2.81 -6.54
C THR A 51 4.54 -2.26 -7.73
N ARG A 52 4.02 -1.25 -8.43
CA ARG A 52 4.69 -0.62 -9.59
C ARG A 52 5.53 0.60 -9.20
N CYS A 53 5.01 1.43 -8.30
CA CYS A 53 5.68 2.68 -7.87
C CYS A 53 5.91 2.77 -6.37
N TRP A 54 5.55 1.72 -5.62
CA TRP A 54 5.66 1.63 -4.16
C TRP A 54 4.97 2.76 -3.41
N TYR A 55 3.96 3.38 -4.02
CA TYR A 55 3.07 4.28 -3.32
C TYR A 55 2.31 3.53 -2.25
N GLU A 56 2.38 4.04 -1.03
CA GLU A 56 1.62 3.55 0.11
C GLU A 56 0.44 4.49 0.34
N SER A 57 -0.76 3.95 0.25
CA SER A 57 -2.01 4.65 0.55
C SER A 57 -2.53 4.15 1.89
N THR A 58 -2.88 5.07 2.77
CA THR A 58 -3.57 4.74 4.02
C THR A 58 -5.08 4.73 3.79
N ARG A 59 -5.82 3.85 4.50
CA ARG A 59 -7.29 3.80 4.41
C ARG A 59 -7.96 5.15 4.71
N ASN A 60 -7.26 6.02 5.44
CA ASN A 60 -7.70 7.36 5.77
C ASN A 60 -7.63 8.34 4.57
N GLU A 61 -6.69 8.14 3.65
CA GLU A 61 -6.56 8.95 2.43
C GLU A 61 -7.54 8.49 1.32
N ALA A 62 -7.94 7.22 1.30
CA ALA A 62 -8.86 6.69 0.29
C ALA A 62 -10.34 7.14 0.46
N GLN A 63 -10.67 7.89 1.52
CA GLN A 63 -12.01 8.40 1.80
C GLN A 63 -12.18 9.92 1.61
N ALA A 64 -11.10 10.65 1.27
CA ALA A 64 -11.10 12.10 1.12
C ALA A 64 -11.40 12.57 -0.32
#